data_AF-A0A2R4X1J0-F1
#
_entry.id   AF-A0A2R4X1J0-F1
#
_cell.length_a   1.000
_cell.length_b   1.000
_cell.length_c   1.000
_cell.angle_alpha   90.00
_cell.angle_beta   90.00
_cell.angle_gamma   90.00
#
_symmetry.space_group_name_H-M   'P 1'
#
loop_
_entity.id
_entity.type
_entity.pdbx_description
1 polymer ?
#
loop_
_entity_poly.entity_id
_entity_poly.type
_entity_poly.pdbx_seq_one_letter_code
_entity_poly.pdbx_strand_id
1 'polypeptide(L)'
;MRKPSVKCALLAAMVSRHGWGSPINQEALLSIAAIRDHEYPDARDAYEMLRSAGYITDRGNRGIELNNSAFGRLAEVLYHDCGLEPFQIRSRLKHYEGWENHDWA
;
A
#
# COMPACT_ATOMS: atom_id res chain seq x y z
N MET A 1 18.15 -6.62 4.27
CA MET A 1 16.97 -5.73 4.16
C MET A 1 16.57 -5.28 5.55
N ARG A 2 16.42 -3.96 5.77
CA ARG A 2 15.80 -3.42 6.98
C ARG A 2 14.33 -3.83 6.98
N LYS A 3 13.76 -4.14 8.16
CA LYS A 3 12.34 -4.44 8.28
C LYS A 3 11.53 -3.22 7.79
N PRO A 4 10.53 -3.39 6.90
CA PRO A 4 9.68 -2.28 6.47
C PRO A 4 8.92 -1.71 7.67
N SER A 5 8.60 -0.41 7.61
CA SER A 5 7.67 0.19 8.58
C SER A 5 6.31 -0.51 8.53
N VAL A 6 5.52 -0.38 9.58
CA VAL A 6 4.17 -0.96 9.63
C VAL A 6 3.32 -0.47 8.45
N LYS A 7 3.33 0.82 8.14
CA LYS A 7 2.70 1.41 6.93
C LYS A 7 3.13 0.67 5.66
N CYS A 8 4.43 0.45 5.48
CA CYS A 8 4.97 -0.19 4.30
C CYS A 8 4.62 -1.69 4.23
N ALA A 9 4.52 -2.38 5.37
CA ALA A 9 4.04 -3.76 5.41
C ALA A 9 2.56 -3.86 5.00
N LEU A 10 1.72 -2.92 5.44
CA LEU A 10 0.31 -2.84 5.00
C LEU A 10 0.21 -2.56 3.50
N LEU A 11 0.95 -1.57 2.99
CA LEU A 11 0.96 -1.26 1.57
C LEU A 11 1.45 -2.42 0.72
N ALA A 12 2.55 -3.08 1.14
CA ALA A 12 3.07 -4.26 0.48
C ALA A 12 2.03 -5.38 0.39
N ALA A 13 1.24 -5.59 1.44
CA ALA A 13 0.14 -6.56 1.42
C ALA A 13 -0.98 -6.15 0.45
N MET A 14 -1.37 -4.87 0.44
CA MET A 14 -2.39 -4.36 -0.49
C MET A 14 -1.97 -4.50 -1.95
N VAL A 15 -0.73 -4.13 -2.31
CA VAL A 15 -0.26 -4.23 -3.70
C VAL A 15 0.06 -5.66 -4.14
N SER A 16 0.30 -6.56 -3.18
CA SER A 16 0.47 -7.99 -3.46
C SER A 16 -0.87 -8.70 -3.69
N ARG A 17 -2.00 -8.13 -3.22
CA ARG A 17 -3.33 -8.57 -3.66
C ARG A 17 -3.56 -8.06 -5.07
N HIS A 18 -3.74 -8.98 -6.02
CA HIS A 18 -4.09 -8.70 -7.42
C HIS A 18 -5.46 -8.00 -7.63
N GLY A 19 -6.17 -7.63 -6.56
CA GLY A 19 -7.49 -7.00 -6.59
C GLY A 19 -7.44 -5.55 -6.12
N TRP A 20 -6.68 -4.70 -6.80
CA TRP A 20 -6.46 -3.29 -6.41
C TRP A 20 -7.75 -2.49 -6.17
N GLY A 21 -8.87 -2.88 -6.82
CA GLY A 21 -10.20 -2.28 -6.67
C GLY A 21 -11.18 -3.02 -5.76
N SER A 22 -10.70 -3.98 -4.94
CA SER A 22 -11.53 -4.68 -3.96
C SER A 22 -11.20 -4.19 -2.55
N PRO A 23 -12.18 -3.65 -1.81
CA PRO A 23 -11.97 -3.18 -0.44
C PRO A 23 -11.41 -4.26 0.47
N ILE A 24 -10.52 -3.87 1.38
CA ILE A 24 -10.04 -4.68 2.49
C ILE A 24 -10.27 -3.97 3.82
N ASN A 25 -10.96 -4.65 4.73
CA ASN A 25 -11.16 -4.14 6.07
C ASN A 25 -9.87 -4.25 6.91
N GLN A 26 -9.85 -3.57 8.06
CA GLN A 26 -8.67 -3.52 8.93
C GLN A 26 -8.20 -4.91 9.34
N GLU A 27 -9.09 -5.73 9.89
CA GLU A 27 -8.73 -7.06 10.39
C GLU A 27 -8.12 -7.96 9.30
N ALA A 28 -8.73 -7.98 8.12
CA ALA A 28 -8.24 -8.74 6.98
C ALA A 28 -6.90 -8.22 6.47
N LEU A 29 -6.64 -6.90 6.52
CA LEU A 29 -5.35 -6.36 6.11
C LEU A 29 -4.25 -6.66 7.12
N LEU A 30 -4.55 -6.52 8.42
CA LEU A 30 -3.61 -6.80 9.50
C LEU A 30 -3.21 -8.28 9.54
N SER A 31 -4.13 -9.20 9.23
CA SER A 31 -3.87 -10.65 9.28
C SER A 31 -2.98 -11.16 8.14
N ILE A 32 -2.89 -10.43 7.03
CA ILE A 32 -2.06 -10.80 5.87
C ILE A 32 -0.78 -9.97 5.76
N ALA A 33 -0.67 -8.89 6.54
CA ALA A 33 0.51 -8.04 6.54
C ALA A 33 1.66 -8.70 7.30
N ALA A 34 2.89 -8.45 6.84
CA ALA A 34 4.10 -8.96 7.48
C ALA A 34 4.48 -8.15 8.74
N ILE A 35 3.58 -8.14 9.72
CA ILE A 35 3.72 -7.47 11.03
C ILE A 35 3.76 -8.50 12.15
N ARG A 36 4.27 -8.12 13.32
CA ARG A 36 4.34 -8.95 14.53
C ARG A 36 3.20 -8.57 15.49
N ASP A 37 2.88 -9.47 16.41
CA ASP A 37 1.79 -9.28 17.39
C ASP A 37 1.89 -7.96 18.18
N HIS A 38 3.10 -7.56 18.59
CA HIS A 38 3.30 -6.31 19.32
C HIS A 38 3.11 -5.05 18.47
N GLU A 39 3.06 -5.17 17.13
CA GLU A 39 2.87 -4.05 16.20
C GLU A 39 1.40 -3.83 15.83
N TYR A 40 0.48 -4.66 16.32
CA TYR A 40 -0.95 -4.49 16.03
C TYR A 40 -1.51 -3.12 16.45
N PRO A 41 -1.15 -2.52 17.60
CA PRO A 41 -1.56 -1.16 17.92
C PRO A 41 -1.13 -0.15 16.84
N ASP A 42 0.17 -0.11 16.51
CA ASP A 42 0.72 0.77 15.47
C ASP A 42 0.11 0.50 14.10
N ALA A 43 -0.26 -0.75 13.83
CA ALA A 43 -0.85 -1.15 12.56
C ALA A 43 -2.31 -0.72 12.42
N ARG A 44 -3.05 -0.64 13.52
CA ARG A 44 -4.39 -0.01 13.54
C ARG A 44 -4.28 1.49 13.27
N ASP A 45 -3.34 2.17 13.91
CA ASP A 45 -3.11 3.60 13.67
C ASP A 45 -2.68 3.86 12.22
N ALA A 46 -1.78 3.02 11.69
CA ALA A 46 -1.36 3.10 10.29
C ALA A 46 -2.52 2.83 9.32
N TYR A 47 -3.44 1.91 9.65
CA TYR A 47 -4.64 1.67 8.87
C TYR A 47 -5.53 2.93 8.81
N GLU A 48 -5.78 3.56 9.96
CA GLU A 48 -6.58 4.79 10.03
C GLU A 48 -5.92 5.95 9.26
N MET A 49 -4.58 6.08 9.31
CA MET A 49 -3.85 7.04 8.48
C MET A 49 -4.00 6.74 6.98
N LEU A 50 -3.96 5.46 6.59
CA LEU A 50 -4.15 5.05 5.19
C LEU A 50 -5.53 5.40 4.66
N ARG A 51 -6.60 5.39 5.49
CA ARG A 51 -7.95 5.80 5.06
C ARG A 51 -7.97 7.23 4.50
N SER A 52 -7.06 8.09 4.97
CA SER A 52 -6.93 9.48 4.53
C SER A 52 -5.87 9.71 3.46
N ALA A 53 -5.15 8.65 3.03
CA ALA A 53 -4.08 8.79 2.06
C ALA A 53 -4.63 8.99 0.64
N GLY A 54 -4.09 9.97 -0.10
CA GLY A 54 -4.61 10.31 -1.44
C GLY A 54 -4.43 9.24 -2.53
N TYR A 55 -3.77 8.13 -2.23
CA TYR A 55 -3.64 6.94 -3.10
C TYR A 55 -4.50 5.76 -2.62
N ILE A 56 -5.37 6.00 -1.63
CA ILE A 56 -6.33 5.07 -1.08
C ILE A 56 -7.74 5.63 -1.30
N THR A 57 -8.69 4.75 -1.60
CA THR A 57 -10.11 5.07 -1.56
C THR A 57 -10.71 4.45 -0.30
N ASP A 58 -11.22 5.28 0.60
CA ASP A 58 -12.01 4.82 1.74
C ASP A 58 -13.42 4.44 1.30
N ARG A 59 -13.85 3.21 1.61
CA ARG A 59 -15.19 2.67 1.32
C ARG A 59 -16.03 2.48 2.59
N GLY A 60 -15.69 3.18 3.66
CA GLY A 60 -16.39 3.14 4.95
C GLY A 60 -16.24 1.77 5.60
N ASN A 61 -17.37 1.16 5.96
CA ASN A 61 -17.42 -0.16 6.60
C ASN A 61 -16.90 -1.30 5.72
N ARG A 62 -16.80 -1.09 4.39
CA ARG A 62 -16.20 -2.07 3.48
C ARG A 62 -14.66 -2.09 3.55
N GLY A 63 -14.04 -1.09 4.18
CA GLY A 63 -12.60 -0.95 4.31
C GLY A 63 -11.98 -0.01 3.28
N ILE A 64 -10.72 -0.24 2.94
CA ILE A 64 -9.93 0.58 2.02
C ILE A 64 -9.53 -0.19 0.76
N GLU A 65 -9.38 0.49 -0.36
CA GLU A 65 -8.84 -0.07 -1.60
C GLU A 65 -7.82 0.88 -2.21
N LEU A 66 -6.98 0.39 -3.13
CA LEU A 66 -6.03 1.27 -3.82
C LEU A 66 -6.77 2.15 -4.82
N ASN A 67 -6.40 3.43 -4.88
CA ASN A 67 -6.91 4.33 -5.89
C ASN A 67 -6.09 4.17 -7.19
N ASN A 68 -6.64 3.41 -8.15
CA ASN A 68 -5.99 3.15 -9.44
C ASN A 68 -5.63 4.42 -10.21
N SER A 69 -6.43 5.49 -10.07
CA SER A 69 -6.15 6.78 -10.70
C SER A 69 -5.00 7.56 -10.05
N ALA A 70 -4.50 7.09 -8.90
CA ALA A 70 -3.42 7.72 -8.12
C ALA A 70 -2.20 6.81 -7.96
N PHE A 71 -2.02 5.82 -8.85
CA PHE A 71 -0.89 4.88 -8.79
C PHE A 71 0.48 5.54 -8.90
N GLY A 72 0.63 6.68 -9.57
CA GLY A 72 1.90 7.42 -9.57
C GLY A 72 2.31 7.83 -8.16
N ARG A 73 1.39 8.42 -7.38
CA ARG A 73 1.66 8.77 -5.98
C ARG A 73 1.91 7.54 -5.11
N LEU A 74 1.20 6.43 -5.35
CA LEU A 74 1.46 5.18 -4.65
C LEU A 74 2.88 4.67 -4.92
N ALA A 75 3.32 4.71 -6.17
CA ALA A 75 4.64 4.27 -6.57
C ALA A 75 5.77 5.15 -5.99
N GLU A 76 5.58 6.48 -5.91
CA GLU A 76 6.48 7.38 -5.17
C GLU A 76 6.68 6.92 -3.72
N VAL A 77 5.57 6.64 -3.01
CA VAL A 77 5.61 6.19 -1.60
C VAL A 77 6.27 4.82 -1.49
N LEU A 78 5.95 3.89 -2.38
CA LEU A 78 6.57 2.56 -2.36
C LEU A 78 8.08 2.63 -2.59
N TYR A 79 8.54 3.57 -3.42
CA TYR A 79 9.96 3.77 -3.70
C TYR A 79 10.68 4.51 -2.57
N HIS A 80 10.30 5.77 -2.31
CA HIS A 80 11.02 6.64 -1.38
C HIS A 80 10.81 6.27 0.09
N ASP A 81 9.59 5.92 0.48
CA ASP A 81 9.29 5.62 1.89
C ASP A 81 9.51 4.14 2.23
N CYS A 82 9.16 3.25 1.30
CA CYS A 82 9.16 1.81 1.55
C CYS A 82 10.37 1.07 0.96
N GLY A 83 11.19 1.74 0.15
CA GLY A 83 12.42 1.18 -0.39
C GLY A 83 12.20 -0.01 -1.31
N LEU A 84 11.04 -0.09 -1.99
CA LEU A 84 10.84 -1.09 -3.03
C LEU A 84 11.59 -0.66 -4.29
N GLU A 85 12.21 -1.63 -4.96
CA GLU A 85 12.90 -1.38 -6.21
C GLU A 85 11.91 -1.10 -7.35
N PRO A 86 12.26 -0.30 -8.37
CA PRO A 86 11.34 0.05 -9.47
C PRO A 86 10.74 -1.18 -10.15
N PHE A 87 11.51 -2.26 -10.35
CA PHE A 87 11.00 -3.50 -10.94
C PHE A 87 9.95 -4.19 -10.06
N GLN A 88 10.09 -4.10 -8.73
CA GLN A 88 9.15 -4.67 -7.77
C GLN A 88 7.82 -3.91 -7.80
N ILE A 89 7.88 -2.58 -7.96
CA ILE A 89 6.71 -1.71 -8.04
C ILE A 89 6.00 -1.93 -9.39
N ARG A 90 6.73 -1.92 -10.51
CA ARG A 90 6.17 -2.19 -11.85
C ARG A 90 5.48 -3.55 -11.96
N SER A 91 6.08 -4.59 -11.38
CA SER A 91 5.49 -5.93 -11.37
C SER A 91 4.20 -6.02 -10.55
N ARG A 92 4.04 -5.14 -9.55
CA ARG A 92 2.88 -5.07 -8.65
C ARG A 92 1.79 -4.10 -9.11
N LEU A 93 2.10 -3.11 -9.96
CA LEU A 93 1.15 -2.11 -10.47
C LEU A 93 1.02 -2.20 -12.00
N LYS A 94 0.79 -3.41 -12.54
CA LYS A 94 0.90 -3.72 -13.98
C LYS A 94 0.03 -2.89 -14.92
N HIS A 95 -1.08 -2.31 -14.45
CA HIS A 95 -1.98 -1.47 -15.28
C HIS A 95 -1.74 0.03 -15.10
N TYR A 96 -0.70 0.43 -14.37
CA TYR A 96 -0.32 1.83 -14.35
C TYR A 96 0.35 2.19 -15.68
N GLU A 97 -0.21 3.16 -16.41
CA GLU A 97 0.32 3.59 -17.71
C GLU A 97 1.35 4.72 -17.58
N GLY A 98 1.42 5.41 -16.44
CA GLY A 98 2.25 6.60 -16.24
C GLY A 98 3.74 6.35 -15.94
N TRP A 99 4.27 5.14 -16.20
CA TRP A 99 5.65 4.78 -15.83
C TRP A 99 6.73 5.64 -16.47
N GLU A 100 6.48 6.18 -17.65
CA GLU A 100 7.38 7.05 -18.40
C GLU A 100 7.61 8.41 -17.73
N ASN A 101 6.69 8.83 -16.86
CA ASN A 101 6.74 10.11 -16.16
C ASN A 101 7.24 9.98 -14.71
N HIS A 102 7.60 8.78 -14.26
CA HIS A 102 8.16 8.60 -12.93
C HIS A 102 9.63 8.96 -12.90
N ASP A 103 9.98 9.92 -12.05
CA ASP A 103 11.34 10.11 -11.61
C ASP A 103 11.64 9.06 -10.52
N TRP A 104 12.73 8.31 -10.70
CA TRP A 104 13.20 7.32 -9.73
C TRP A 104 14.57 7.74 -9.15
N ALA A 105 15.04 8.96 -9.48
CA ALA A 105 16.36 9.46 -9.12
C ALA A 105 16.37 10.29 -7.83
#